data_AF-A0A1I6K5Z1-F1
#
_entry.id   AF-A0A1I6K5Z1-F1
#
_cell.length_a   1.000
_cell.length_b   1.000
_cell.length_c   1.000
_cell.angle_alpha   90.00
_cell.angle_beta   90.00
_cell.angle_gamma   90.00
#
_symmetry.space_group_name_H-M   'P 1'
#
loop_
_entity.id
_entity.type
_entity.pdbx_description
1 polymer ?
#
loop_
_entity_poly.entity_id
_entity_poly.type
_entity_poly.pdbx_seq_one_letter_code
_entity_poly.pdbx_strand_id
1 'polypeptide(L)'
;MKRSHVSFILVACAAALGLWAYRGDGDPVSLRAPSLGGTAAITEMASPASHPRATDMSPARLPTPTQPPGVGALARGMSSPDPLAFVTEQQALSAPGSFANSDQVTFQCREANRVARSSLPDIANQRANKLGKDPAAFQARFIEAQQMVQSRCSSFRLEVPADRAREDDVYAKSYNKARADLFNINAKTGEALVELAKQGQLASAAVVLAGLPRFQGEDFRAPEDAEIFRRAVLLASFNATSLEAERSNDLRTFTACLQTGICDGSFESYALSKWPEGSPQREKALVLSKRMEAAFRSNSVSAWTSKP
;
A
#
# COMPACT_ATOMS: atom_id res chain seq x y z
N MET A 1 -27.90 -22.59 30.64
CA MET A 1 -26.42 -22.71 30.50
C MET A 1 -26.08 -22.99 29.03
N LYS A 2 -25.62 -21.98 28.28
CA LYS A 2 -24.99 -22.16 26.96
C LYS A 2 -23.81 -21.20 26.87
N ARG A 3 -22.60 -21.75 26.85
CA ARG A 3 -21.33 -21.03 26.74
C ARG A 3 -20.87 -20.97 25.28
N SER A 4 -20.39 -19.79 24.91
CA SER A 4 -19.18 -19.51 24.11
C SER A 4 -19.11 -19.91 22.62
N HIS A 5 -19.28 -18.92 21.74
CA HIS A 5 -18.58 -18.81 20.45
C HIS A 5 -18.23 -17.34 20.10
N VAL A 6 -17.57 -16.64 21.03
CA VAL A 6 -17.00 -15.30 20.77
C VAL A 6 -15.53 -15.34 21.18
N SER A 7 -14.62 -15.71 20.27
CA SER A 7 -13.17 -15.50 20.48
C SER A 7 -12.27 -15.65 19.24
N PHE A 8 -12.74 -16.11 18.06
CA PHE A 8 -11.82 -16.38 16.95
C PHE A 8 -11.57 -15.24 15.95
N ILE A 9 -12.29 -14.10 16.01
CA ILE A 9 -12.15 -13.02 15.02
C ILE A 9 -11.20 -11.89 15.46
N LEU A 10 -10.85 -11.79 16.76
CA LEU A 10 -9.97 -10.74 17.28
C LEU A 10 -8.46 -11.02 17.09
N VAL A 11 -8.06 -12.27 16.85
CA VAL A 11 -6.64 -12.65 16.76
C VAL A 11 -6.02 -12.33 15.38
N ALA A 12 -6.84 -12.29 14.31
CA ALA A 12 -6.34 -12.00 12.96
C ALA A 12 -6.02 -10.51 12.73
N CYS A 13 -6.77 -9.58 13.33
CA CYS A 13 -6.42 -8.16 13.28
C CYS A 13 -5.20 -7.83 14.14
N ALA A 14 -5.03 -8.52 15.28
CA ALA A 14 -3.89 -8.30 16.18
C ALA A 14 -2.55 -8.80 15.58
N ALA A 15 -2.54 -9.83 14.75
CA ALA A 15 -1.31 -10.31 14.10
C ALA A 15 -0.83 -9.36 12.97
N ALA A 16 -1.75 -8.74 12.23
CA ALA A 16 -1.41 -7.73 11.22
C ALA A 16 -1.01 -6.38 11.86
N LEU A 17 -1.61 -6.02 12.99
CA LEU A 17 -1.26 -4.82 13.77
C LEU A 17 0.02 -5.01 14.61
N GLY A 18 0.25 -6.22 15.14
CA GLY A 18 1.38 -6.55 16.02
C GLY A 18 2.73 -6.62 15.29
N LEU A 19 2.75 -7.04 14.02
CA LEU A 19 3.97 -6.95 13.19
C LEU A 19 4.29 -5.51 12.76
N TRP A 20 3.29 -4.61 12.81
CA TRP A 20 3.43 -3.20 12.43
C TRP A 20 3.98 -2.32 13.56
N ALA A 21 3.72 -2.68 14.83
CA ALA A 21 4.20 -1.93 15.99
C ALA A 21 5.63 -2.30 16.45
N TYR A 22 6.19 -3.42 15.98
CA TYR A 22 7.44 -3.98 16.54
C TYR A 22 8.74 -3.50 15.87
N ARG A 23 8.70 -2.54 14.94
CA ARG A 23 9.89 -2.07 14.20
C ARG A 23 10.51 -0.77 14.70
N GLY A 24 10.16 -0.36 15.92
CA GLY A 24 10.57 0.92 16.52
C GLY A 24 11.97 0.97 17.12
N ASP A 25 12.50 -0.12 17.69
CA ASP A 25 13.82 -0.11 18.34
C ASP A 25 14.41 -1.53 18.37
N GLY A 26 15.53 -1.74 17.69
CA GLY A 26 16.28 -2.99 17.72
C GLY A 26 17.64 -2.79 17.09
N ASP A 27 18.67 -2.74 17.94
CA ASP A 27 20.08 -2.63 17.54
C ASP A 27 20.44 -3.66 16.45
N PRO A 28 21.28 -3.30 15.46
CA PRO A 28 21.67 -4.23 14.41
C PRO A 28 22.58 -5.32 15.01
N VAL A 29 22.06 -6.55 15.08
CA VAL A 29 22.89 -7.75 15.27
C VAL A 29 23.79 -7.89 14.04
N SER A 30 25.07 -7.55 14.21
CA SER A 30 26.11 -7.68 13.18
C SER A 30 26.41 -9.15 12.93
N LEU A 31 25.85 -9.72 11.86
CA LEU A 31 26.28 -11.01 11.34
C LEU A 31 27.42 -10.78 10.35
N ARG A 32 28.64 -10.93 10.86
CA ARG A 32 29.90 -10.89 10.11
C ARG A 32 29.96 -12.12 9.20
N ALA A 33 29.83 -11.92 7.89
CA ALA A 33 30.10 -12.96 6.89
C ALA A 33 31.63 -13.09 6.65
N PRO A 34 32.15 -14.30 6.39
CA PRO A 34 33.58 -14.54 6.24
C PRO A 34 34.11 -14.06 4.89
N SER A 35 35.32 -13.52 4.92
CA SER A 35 36.10 -13.11 3.75
C SER A 35 36.48 -14.30 2.89
N LEU A 36 36.12 -14.25 1.60
CA LEU A 36 36.75 -15.07 0.57
C LEU A 36 37.50 -14.14 -0.37
N GLY A 37 38.82 -14.30 -0.36
CA GLY A 37 39.75 -13.62 -1.26
C GLY A 37 39.63 -14.15 -2.69
N GLY A 38 39.98 -13.30 -3.63
CA GLY A 38 40.02 -13.61 -5.05
C GLY A 38 40.48 -12.40 -5.85
N THR A 39 41.79 -12.21 -5.89
CA THR A 39 42.48 -11.28 -6.81
C THR A 39 42.30 -11.74 -8.25
N ALA A 40 41.84 -10.83 -9.13
CA ALA A 40 42.19 -10.86 -10.54
C ALA A 40 42.12 -9.44 -11.11
N ALA A 41 43.28 -8.89 -11.44
CA ALA A 41 43.47 -7.64 -12.17
C ALA A 41 43.81 -7.99 -13.62
N ILE A 42 43.13 -7.37 -14.59
CA ILE A 42 43.60 -7.18 -15.99
C ILE A 42 42.89 -5.92 -16.52
N THR A 43 43.55 -4.75 -16.51
CA THR A 43 44.29 -4.10 -17.62
C THR A 43 43.42 -3.24 -18.54
N GLU A 44 43.63 -1.94 -18.35
CA GLU A 44 43.28 -0.79 -19.16
C GLU A 44 44.03 -0.80 -20.50
N MET A 45 43.34 -0.55 -21.61
CA MET A 45 43.97 -0.12 -22.87
C MET A 45 43.10 0.93 -23.57
N ALA A 46 43.81 1.90 -24.13
CA ALA A 46 43.36 3.22 -24.52
C ALA A 46 42.53 3.28 -25.83
N SER A 47 41.76 4.37 -25.90
CA SER A 47 41.19 5.01 -27.10
C SER A 47 42.29 5.37 -28.14
N PRO A 48 41.99 5.63 -29.43
CA PRO A 48 41.30 6.88 -29.83
C PRO A 48 40.45 6.83 -31.13
N ALA A 49 39.53 7.80 -31.27
CA ALA A 49 39.49 8.77 -32.37
C ALA A 49 38.09 9.37 -32.56
N SER A 50 38.06 10.70 -32.49
CA SER A 50 36.92 11.60 -32.59
C SER A 50 36.51 11.84 -34.05
N HIS A 51 35.22 11.94 -34.34
CA HIS A 51 34.68 12.82 -35.38
C HIS A 51 33.37 13.49 -34.91
N PRO A 52 33.13 14.76 -35.29
CA PRO A 52 32.08 15.59 -34.71
C PRO A 52 30.78 15.55 -35.51
N ARG A 53 29.72 16.12 -34.89
CA ARG A 53 28.58 16.84 -35.51
C ARG A 53 27.24 16.07 -35.56
N ALA A 54 26.33 16.44 -34.66
CA ALA A 54 25.08 17.12 -35.01
C ALA A 54 24.41 17.58 -33.71
N THR A 55 24.31 18.90 -33.54
CA THR A 55 23.44 19.57 -32.57
C THR A 55 22.01 19.28 -33.01
N ASP A 56 21.37 18.29 -32.37
CA ASP A 56 19.96 18.05 -32.56
C ASP A 56 19.18 18.87 -31.53
N MET A 57 18.38 19.80 -32.02
CA MET A 57 17.55 20.69 -31.23
C MET A 57 16.44 19.86 -30.59
N SER A 58 16.57 19.58 -29.29
CA SER A 58 15.51 18.99 -28.50
C SER A 58 14.35 20.00 -28.38
N PRO A 59 13.11 19.69 -28.83
CA PRO A 59 11.99 20.60 -28.68
C PRO A 59 11.65 20.77 -27.20
N ALA A 60 11.43 22.02 -26.81
CA ALA A 60 11.06 22.42 -25.45
C ALA A 60 9.88 21.57 -24.94
N ARG A 61 10.12 20.81 -23.86
CA ARG A 61 9.05 20.17 -23.10
C ARG A 61 8.13 21.26 -22.55
N LEU A 62 6.90 21.29 -23.04
CA LEU A 62 5.82 22.05 -22.41
C LEU A 62 5.68 21.64 -20.94
N PRO A 63 5.43 22.59 -20.02
CA PRO A 63 5.27 22.28 -18.61
C PRO A 63 4.06 21.36 -18.42
N THR A 64 4.32 20.16 -17.89
CA THR A 64 3.28 19.24 -17.43
C THR A 64 2.47 19.89 -16.31
N PRO A 65 1.12 19.76 -16.29
CA PRO A 65 0.30 20.33 -15.24
C PRO A 65 0.76 19.85 -13.87
N THR A 66 0.95 20.79 -12.95
CA THR A 66 1.37 20.56 -11.57
C THR A 66 0.33 19.74 -10.83
N GLN A 67 0.44 18.40 -10.91
CA GLN A 67 -0.22 17.53 -9.94
C GLN A 67 0.33 17.86 -8.55
N PRO A 68 -0.51 17.92 -7.50
CA PRO A 68 0.00 18.05 -6.14
C PRO A 68 1.03 16.93 -5.88
N PRO A 69 2.18 17.25 -5.29
CA PRO A 69 3.22 16.25 -5.02
C PRO A 69 2.63 15.12 -4.17
N GLY A 70 2.77 13.87 -4.64
CA GLY A 70 2.42 12.66 -3.88
C GLY A 70 1.25 11.82 -4.42
N VAL A 71 0.19 12.43 -4.98
CA VAL A 71 -1.07 11.70 -5.31
C VAL A 71 -0.91 10.69 -6.46
N GLY A 72 0.14 10.80 -7.27
CA GLY A 72 0.47 9.81 -8.30
C GLY A 72 1.66 8.90 -7.95
N ALA A 73 2.51 9.29 -7.00
CA ALA A 73 3.78 8.60 -6.77
C ALA A 73 3.58 7.20 -6.20
N LEU A 74 2.75 7.08 -5.14
CA LEU A 74 2.41 5.78 -4.56
C LEU A 74 1.77 4.84 -5.60
N ALA A 75 0.82 5.35 -6.39
CA ALA A 75 0.15 4.56 -7.41
C ALA A 75 1.13 4.02 -8.47
N ARG A 76 2.12 4.84 -8.90
CA ARG A 76 3.19 4.37 -9.80
C ARG A 76 4.01 3.26 -9.15
N GLY A 77 4.38 3.38 -7.88
CA GLY A 77 5.09 2.33 -7.17
C GLY A 77 4.29 1.04 -7.03
N MET A 78 3.00 1.14 -6.72
CA MET A 78 2.10 0.00 -6.57
C MET A 78 1.82 -0.74 -7.88
N SER A 79 1.93 -0.07 -9.04
CA SER A 79 1.78 -0.70 -10.36
C SER A 79 3.12 -0.91 -11.09
N SER A 80 4.26 -0.51 -10.50
CA SER A 80 5.57 -0.60 -11.16
C SER A 80 5.98 -2.05 -11.44
N PRO A 81 6.48 -2.37 -12.64
CA PRO A 81 7.11 -3.67 -12.91
C PRO A 81 8.41 -3.87 -12.12
N ASP A 82 9.05 -2.77 -11.66
CA ASP A 82 10.21 -2.78 -10.78
C ASP A 82 9.97 -1.89 -9.54
N PRO A 83 9.34 -2.44 -8.49
CA PRO A 83 9.13 -1.72 -7.24
C PRO A 83 10.43 -1.38 -6.50
N LEU A 84 11.52 -2.14 -6.70
CA LEU A 84 12.79 -1.87 -6.02
C LEU A 84 13.44 -0.59 -6.57
N ALA A 85 13.44 -0.42 -7.89
CA ALA A 85 13.89 0.82 -8.51
C ALA A 85 13.06 2.02 -8.01
N PHE A 86 11.74 1.89 -7.93
CA PHE A 86 10.86 2.93 -7.40
C PHE A 86 11.20 3.29 -5.94
N VAL A 87 11.34 2.30 -5.06
CA VAL A 87 11.68 2.52 -3.64
C VAL A 87 13.03 3.22 -3.51
N THR A 88 14.02 2.82 -4.31
CA THR A 88 15.35 3.44 -4.35
C THR A 88 15.29 4.89 -4.82
N GLU A 89 14.52 5.17 -5.87
CA GLU A 89 14.29 6.54 -6.37
C GLU A 89 13.63 7.41 -5.28
N GLN A 90 12.56 6.92 -4.65
CA GLN A 90 11.86 7.66 -3.61
C GLN A 90 12.76 7.99 -2.42
N GLN A 91 13.63 7.05 -2.00
CA GLN A 91 14.60 7.32 -0.94
C GLN A 91 15.61 8.41 -1.31
N ALA A 92 16.06 8.45 -2.55
CA ALA A 92 17.03 9.44 -3.01
C ALA A 92 16.46 10.87 -3.04
N LEU A 93 15.13 11.01 -3.17
CA LEU A 93 14.47 12.31 -3.22
C LEU A 93 14.53 13.07 -1.89
N SER A 94 14.48 12.37 -0.75
CA SER A 94 14.44 12.98 0.60
C SER A 94 13.48 14.18 0.70
N ALA A 95 12.28 14.02 0.14
CA ALA A 95 11.26 15.05 0.01
C ALA A 95 9.97 14.66 0.79
N PRO A 96 9.05 15.59 1.07
CA PRO A 96 7.79 15.28 1.75
C PRO A 96 7.06 14.10 1.09
N GLY A 97 6.71 13.08 1.88
CA GLY A 97 5.97 11.90 1.42
C GLY A 97 6.76 10.87 0.61
N SER A 98 8.01 11.16 0.21
CA SER A 98 8.83 10.23 -0.58
C SER A 98 9.12 8.93 0.19
N PHE A 99 9.60 9.03 1.43
CA PHE A 99 9.80 7.87 2.30
C PHE A 99 8.49 7.12 2.61
N ALA A 100 7.37 7.83 2.75
CA ALA A 100 6.09 7.17 2.99
C ALA A 100 5.61 6.35 1.79
N ASN A 101 5.87 6.82 0.57
CA ASN A 101 5.60 6.04 -0.64
C ASN A 101 6.49 4.79 -0.70
N SER A 102 7.78 4.94 -0.40
CA SER A 102 8.74 3.84 -0.43
C SER A 102 8.40 2.78 0.62
N ASP A 103 8.05 3.21 1.84
CA ASP A 103 7.62 2.34 2.93
C ASP A 103 6.33 1.58 2.60
N GLN A 104 5.33 2.25 2.01
CA GLN A 104 4.07 1.58 1.65
C GLN A 104 4.25 0.54 0.54
N VAL A 105 5.06 0.83 -0.48
CA VAL A 105 5.37 -0.15 -1.55
C VAL A 105 6.15 -1.33 -0.98
N THR A 106 7.14 -1.05 -0.12
CA THR A 106 7.91 -2.06 0.60
C THR A 106 7.00 -2.97 1.44
N PHE A 107 6.12 -2.36 2.23
CA PHE A 107 5.15 -3.09 3.05
C PHE A 107 4.26 -3.97 2.17
N GLN A 108 3.70 -3.42 1.08
CA GLN A 108 2.81 -4.16 0.21
C GLN A 108 3.52 -5.32 -0.48
N CYS A 109 4.76 -5.14 -0.94
CA CYS A 109 5.55 -6.22 -1.54
C CYS A 109 5.86 -7.33 -0.53
N ARG A 110 6.15 -6.99 0.72
CA ARG A 110 6.36 -7.96 1.80
C ARG A 110 5.10 -8.75 2.12
N GLU A 111 3.98 -8.04 2.22
CA GLU A 111 2.69 -8.67 2.48
C GLU A 111 2.28 -9.58 1.32
N ALA A 112 2.43 -9.12 0.08
CA ALA A 112 2.19 -9.92 -1.11
C ALA A 112 3.03 -11.21 -1.12
N ASN A 113 4.34 -11.10 -0.87
CA ASN A 113 5.23 -12.27 -0.76
C ASN A 113 4.79 -13.23 0.35
N ARG A 114 4.41 -12.71 1.52
CA ARG A 114 3.97 -13.52 2.67
C ARG A 114 2.71 -14.32 2.30
N VAL A 115 1.72 -13.64 1.73
CA VAL A 115 0.45 -14.26 1.30
C VAL A 115 0.72 -15.27 0.19
N ALA A 116 1.45 -14.89 -0.86
CA ALA A 116 1.75 -15.74 -2.02
C ALA A 116 2.39 -17.09 -1.64
N ARG A 117 3.23 -17.14 -0.60
CA ARG A 117 3.86 -18.38 -0.11
C ARG A 117 2.89 -19.34 0.57
N SER A 118 1.80 -18.84 1.11
CA SER A 118 0.83 -19.63 1.90
C SER A 118 -0.49 -19.89 1.16
N SER A 119 -0.78 -19.14 0.10
CA SER A 119 -2.03 -19.25 -0.62
C SER A 119 -1.99 -20.35 -1.67
N LEU A 120 -3.09 -21.12 -1.74
CA LEU A 120 -3.27 -22.20 -2.71
C LEU A 120 -4.32 -21.81 -3.76
N PRO A 121 -4.15 -22.19 -5.04
CA PRO A 121 -5.10 -21.87 -6.12
C PRO A 121 -6.53 -22.34 -5.83
N ASP A 122 -6.71 -23.38 -5.04
CA ASP A 122 -8.03 -23.91 -4.66
C ASP A 122 -8.91 -22.88 -3.96
N ILE A 123 -8.33 -21.89 -3.27
CA ILE A 123 -9.08 -20.79 -2.64
C ILE A 123 -9.82 -19.97 -3.70
N ALA A 124 -9.19 -19.72 -4.86
CA ALA A 124 -9.82 -19.01 -5.98
C ALA A 124 -10.94 -19.83 -6.62
N ASN A 125 -10.73 -21.14 -6.81
CA ASN A 125 -11.77 -22.06 -7.31
C ASN A 125 -13.00 -22.10 -6.41
N GLN A 126 -12.79 -22.27 -5.09
CA GLN A 126 -13.88 -22.26 -4.12
C GLN A 126 -14.62 -20.91 -4.09
N ARG A 127 -13.89 -19.81 -4.26
CA ARG A 127 -14.48 -18.48 -4.30
C ARG A 127 -15.30 -18.27 -5.57
N ALA A 128 -14.79 -18.64 -6.74
CA ALA A 128 -15.49 -18.54 -8.01
C ALA A 128 -16.83 -19.29 -7.99
N ASN A 129 -16.82 -20.54 -7.49
CA ASN A 129 -18.03 -21.36 -7.33
C ASN A 129 -19.09 -20.67 -6.45
N LYS A 130 -18.67 -20.08 -5.32
CA LYS A 130 -19.58 -19.33 -4.42
C LYS A 130 -20.18 -18.08 -5.07
N LEU A 131 -19.47 -17.48 -6.03
CA LEU A 131 -19.89 -16.27 -6.74
C LEU A 131 -20.58 -16.56 -8.08
N GLY A 132 -20.73 -17.83 -8.46
CA GLY A 132 -21.28 -18.22 -9.78
C GLY A 132 -20.41 -17.73 -10.95
N LYS A 133 -19.09 -17.65 -10.77
CA LYS A 133 -18.11 -17.24 -11.79
C LYS A 133 -17.33 -18.45 -12.30
N ASP A 134 -16.67 -18.30 -13.44
CA ASP A 134 -15.82 -19.35 -14.02
C ASP A 134 -14.61 -19.65 -13.11
N PRO A 135 -14.50 -20.88 -12.55
CA PRO A 135 -13.37 -21.26 -11.72
C PRO A 135 -12.04 -21.24 -12.48
N ALA A 136 -12.03 -21.61 -13.77
CA ALA A 136 -10.79 -21.67 -14.55
C ALA A 136 -10.19 -20.27 -14.73
N ALA A 137 -11.02 -19.27 -15.04
CA ALA A 137 -10.60 -17.87 -15.10
C ALA A 137 -10.04 -17.36 -13.76
N PHE A 138 -10.71 -17.65 -12.65
CA PHE A 138 -10.26 -17.24 -11.31
C PHE A 138 -8.93 -17.90 -10.92
N GLN A 139 -8.78 -19.19 -11.22
CA GLN A 139 -7.54 -19.92 -10.98
C GLN A 139 -6.39 -19.37 -11.82
N ALA A 140 -6.62 -19.09 -13.11
CA ALA A 140 -5.61 -18.51 -13.99
C ALA A 140 -5.14 -17.14 -13.47
N ARG A 141 -6.07 -16.27 -13.07
CA ARG A 141 -5.76 -14.96 -12.47
C ARG A 141 -5.03 -15.06 -11.13
N PHE A 142 -5.37 -16.07 -10.33
CA PHE A 142 -4.66 -16.34 -9.08
C PHE A 142 -3.19 -16.74 -9.35
N ILE A 143 -2.96 -17.63 -10.31
CA ILE A 143 -1.60 -18.05 -10.71
C ILE A 143 -0.83 -16.86 -11.29
N GLU A 144 -1.46 -16.04 -12.13
CA GLU A 144 -0.89 -14.79 -12.64
C GLU A 144 -0.50 -13.86 -11.49
N ALA A 145 -1.38 -13.65 -10.50
CA ALA A 145 -1.06 -12.83 -9.33
C ALA A 145 0.15 -13.37 -8.54
N GLN A 146 0.28 -14.70 -8.38
CA GLN A 146 1.48 -15.30 -7.76
C GLN A 146 2.74 -15.01 -8.56
N GLN A 147 2.69 -15.17 -9.88
CA GLN A 147 3.82 -14.91 -10.78
C GLN A 147 4.22 -13.43 -10.75
N MET A 148 3.26 -12.51 -10.79
CA MET A 148 3.48 -11.07 -10.75
C MET A 148 4.07 -10.62 -9.41
N VAL A 149 3.60 -11.16 -8.30
CA VAL A 149 4.20 -10.89 -6.98
C VAL A 149 5.63 -11.44 -6.92
N GLN A 150 5.84 -12.66 -7.39
CA GLN A 150 7.17 -13.28 -7.38
C GLN A 150 8.17 -12.49 -8.25
N SER A 151 7.77 -12.03 -9.44
CA SER A 151 8.65 -11.27 -10.33
C SER A 151 8.96 -9.87 -9.77
N ARG A 152 7.95 -9.15 -9.27
CA ARG A 152 8.08 -7.75 -8.85
C ARG A 152 8.63 -7.59 -7.44
N CYS A 153 8.28 -8.49 -6.52
CA CYS A 153 8.52 -8.30 -5.09
C CYS A 153 9.58 -9.23 -4.49
N SER A 154 10.19 -10.14 -5.25
CA SER A 154 11.15 -11.12 -4.70
C SER A 154 12.31 -10.49 -3.91
N SER A 155 12.79 -9.32 -4.32
CA SER A 155 13.85 -8.55 -3.63
C SER A 155 13.46 -8.10 -2.22
N PHE A 156 12.17 -7.97 -1.91
CA PHE A 156 11.66 -7.51 -0.62
C PHE A 156 11.44 -8.65 0.39
N ARG A 157 11.86 -9.89 0.06
CA ARG A 157 11.78 -11.04 0.98
C ARG A 157 12.71 -10.87 2.19
N LEU A 158 13.76 -10.08 2.04
CA LEU A 158 14.71 -9.72 3.10
C LEU A 158 14.64 -8.20 3.35
N GLU A 159 15.38 -7.73 4.34
CA GLU A 159 15.61 -6.29 4.47
C GLU A 159 16.50 -5.81 3.32
N VAL A 160 16.04 -4.78 2.62
CA VAL A 160 16.84 -4.01 1.66
C VAL A 160 17.26 -2.70 2.33
N PRO A 161 18.44 -2.14 1.99
CA PRO A 161 18.86 -0.85 2.54
C PRO A 161 17.81 0.25 2.35
N ALA A 162 17.06 0.15 1.24
CA ALA A 162 15.99 1.07 0.89
C ALA A 162 14.72 0.98 1.77
N ASP A 163 14.72 0.12 2.79
CA ASP A 163 13.65 0.02 3.79
C ASP A 163 13.81 1.02 4.94
N ARG A 164 15.01 1.57 5.13
CA ARG A 164 15.34 2.34 6.34
C ARG A 164 15.32 3.83 6.04
N ALA A 165 14.70 4.58 6.93
CA ALA A 165 14.82 6.03 6.89
C ALA A 165 16.30 6.40 6.99
N ARG A 166 16.77 7.29 6.12
CA ARG A 166 18.13 7.83 6.25
C ARG A 166 18.21 8.66 7.54
N GLU A 167 19.37 8.66 8.17
CA GLU A 167 19.57 9.37 9.43
C GLU A 167 19.38 10.88 9.30
N ASP A 168 19.61 11.44 8.10
CA ASP A 168 19.45 12.86 7.79
C ASP A 168 18.07 13.22 7.20
N ASP A 169 17.20 12.23 6.93
CA ASP A 169 15.88 12.47 6.34
C ASP A 169 14.85 12.91 7.39
N VAL A 170 14.69 14.23 7.51
CA VAL A 170 13.73 14.85 8.43
C VAL A 170 12.27 14.49 8.12
N TYR A 171 11.92 14.26 6.84
CA TYR A 171 10.57 13.91 6.44
C TYR A 171 10.24 12.46 6.84
N ALA A 172 11.18 11.55 6.64
CA ALA A 172 11.07 10.17 7.08
C ALA A 172 10.90 10.06 8.60
N LYS A 173 11.68 10.82 9.38
CA LYS A 173 11.53 10.89 10.84
C LYS A 173 10.15 11.39 11.25
N SER A 174 9.68 12.47 10.63
CA SER A 174 8.36 13.04 10.90
C SER A 174 7.23 12.06 10.55
N TYR A 175 7.34 11.39 9.40
CA TYR A 175 6.40 10.36 8.97
C TYR A 175 6.34 9.18 9.94
N ASN A 176 7.50 8.62 10.31
CA ASN A 176 7.58 7.49 11.22
C ASN A 176 7.00 7.82 12.60
N LYS A 177 7.28 9.03 13.11
CA LYS A 177 6.68 9.52 14.35
C LYS A 177 5.16 9.63 14.21
N ALA A 178 4.65 10.31 13.18
CA ALA A 178 3.22 10.49 12.97
C ALA A 178 2.49 9.14 12.85
N ARG A 179 3.07 8.20 12.11
CA ARG A 179 2.55 6.83 11.96
C ARG A 179 2.54 6.07 13.29
N ALA A 180 3.61 6.15 14.08
CA ALA A 180 3.65 5.52 15.40
C ALA A 180 2.58 6.12 16.35
N ASP A 181 2.43 7.45 16.32
CA ASP A 181 1.45 8.17 17.13
C ASP A 181 -0.01 7.81 16.76
N LEU A 182 -0.30 7.30 15.55
CA LEU A 182 -1.65 6.82 15.21
C LEU A 182 -2.09 5.60 16.04
N PHE A 183 -1.15 4.78 16.53
CA PHE A 183 -1.45 3.55 17.28
C PHE A 183 -1.22 3.69 18.78
N ASN A 184 -0.75 4.86 19.23
CA ASN A 184 -0.53 5.13 20.63
C ASN A 184 -1.81 5.70 21.26
N ILE A 185 -2.37 4.99 22.24
CA ILE A 185 -3.62 5.38 22.94
C ILE A 185 -3.52 6.74 23.66
N ASN A 186 -2.29 7.16 24.00
CA ASN A 186 -2.01 8.41 24.69
C ASN A 186 -1.64 9.56 23.73
N ALA A 187 -1.46 9.28 22.44
CA ALA A 187 -1.10 10.29 21.46
C ALA A 187 -2.34 10.98 20.88
N LYS A 188 -2.17 12.22 20.43
CA LYS A 188 -3.23 12.99 19.79
C LYS A 188 -3.34 12.60 18.32
N THR A 189 -4.23 11.65 18.02
CA THR A 189 -4.50 11.19 16.64
C THR A 189 -4.67 12.33 15.64
N GLY A 190 -5.32 13.44 16.04
CA GLY A 190 -5.48 14.62 15.18
C GLY A 190 -4.15 15.25 14.72
N GLU A 191 -3.16 15.35 15.61
CA GLU A 191 -1.84 15.91 15.26
C GLU A 191 -1.07 14.98 14.30
N ALA A 192 -1.15 13.66 14.53
CA ALA A 192 -0.58 12.67 13.62
C ALA A 192 -1.21 12.72 12.23
N LEU A 193 -2.54 12.87 12.13
CA LEU A 193 -3.24 13.02 10.85
C LEU A 193 -2.82 14.30 10.12
N VAL A 194 -2.63 15.41 10.84
CA VAL A 194 -2.08 16.66 10.27
C VAL A 194 -0.70 16.43 9.68
N GLU A 195 0.18 15.73 10.38
CA GLU A 195 1.54 15.51 9.90
C GLU A 195 1.58 14.57 8.68
N LEU A 196 0.75 13.53 8.65
CA LEU A 196 0.59 12.68 7.46
C LEU A 196 0.03 13.48 6.27
N ALA A 197 -0.95 14.35 6.51
CA ALA A 197 -1.56 15.18 5.48
C ALA A 197 -0.56 16.17 4.85
N LYS A 198 0.33 16.78 5.63
CA LYS A 198 1.41 17.65 5.11
C LYS A 198 2.33 16.93 4.12
N GLN A 199 2.46 15.62 4.25
CA GLN A 199 3.27 14.78 3.37
C GLN A 199 2.47 14.16 2.22
N GLY A 200 1.17 14.45 2.11
CA GLY A 200 0.29 13.85 1.11
C GLY A 200 -0.09 12.40 1.41
N GLN A 201 0.03 11.96 2.67
CA GLN A 201 -0.05 10.56 3.09
C GLN A 201 -1.23 10.26 3.98
N LEU A 202 -2.30 11.06 3.96
CA LEU A 202 -3.47 10.80 4.81
C LEU A 202 -4.06 9.41 4.57
N ALA A 203 -3.99 8.89 3.34
CA ALA A 203 -4.43 7.54 2.99
C ALA A 203 -3.67 6.43 3.74
N SER A 204 -2.44 6.66 4.22
CA SER A 204 -1.71 5.68 5.03
C SER A 204 -2.35 5.46 6.41
N ALA A 205 -3.22 6.38 6.85
CA ALA A 205 -3.98 6.26 8.09
C ALA A 205 -5.29 5.47 7.92
N ALA A 206 -5.60 4.93 6.73
CA ALA A 206 -6.90 4.34 6.42
C ALA A 206 -7.34 3.26 7.42
N VAL A 207 -6.42 2.40 7.89
CA VAL A 207 -6.75 1.35 8.88
C VAL A 207 -7.22 1.95 10.20
N VAL A 208 -6.57 3.02 10.65
CA VAL A 208 -6.90 3.71 11.91
C VAL A 208 -8.18 4.49 11.75
N LEU A 209 -8.32 5.23 10.64
CA LEU A 209 -9.54 5.97 10.30
C LEU A 209 -10.74 5.04 10.18
N ALA A 210 -10.58 3.83 9.63
CA ALA A 210 -11.65 2.83 9.53
C ALA A 210 -12.10 2.27 10.89
N GLY A 211 -11.33 2.50 11.97
CA GLY A 211 -11.69 2.24 13.35
C GLY A 211 -12.35 3.43 14.06
N LEU A 212 -12.39 4.59 13.43
CA LEU A 212 -12.97 5.84 13.95
C LEU A 212 -14.18 6.19 13.07
N PRO A 213 -15.38 5.64 13.33
CA PRO A 213 -16.53 5.70 12.43
C PRO A 213 -17.19 7.09 12.42
N ARG A 214 -16.45 8.11 12.00
CA ARG A 214 -16.88 9.50 11.88
C ARG A 214 -16.30 10.12 10.62
N PHE A 215 -17.12 10.83 9.87
CA PHE A 215 -16.70 11.50 8.64
C PHE A 215 -17.61 12.67 8.33
N GLN A 216 -17.04 13.85 8.11
CA GLN A 216 -17.72 15.11 7.80
C GLN A 216 -18.85 15.46 8.79
N GLY A 217 -18.64 15.17 10.08
CA GLY A 217 -19.60 15.43 11.16
C GLY A 217 -20.65 14.32 11.33
N GLU A 218 -20.76 13.37 10.39
CA GLU A 218 -21.63 12.20 10.51
C GLU A 218 -20.98 11.14 11.43
N ASP A 219 -21.81 10.45 12.23
CA ASP A 219 -21.39 9.37 13.14
C ASP A 219 -21.96 8.02 12.64
N PHE A 220 -21.09 7.03 12.45
CA PHE A 220 -21.39 5.71 11.89
C PHE A 220 -21.18 4.59 12.93
N ARG A 221 -21.39 4.87 14.22
CA ARG A 221 -21.19 3.90 15.31
C ARG A 221 -22.19 2.75 15.36
N ALA A 222 -23.35 2.86 14.70
CA ALA A 222 -24.29 1.74 14.64
C ALA A 222 -23.62 0.52 13.98
N PRO A 223 -23.83 -0.73 14.46
CA PRO A 223 -23.06 -1.88 13.99
C PRO A 223 -23.07 -2.11 12.47
N GLU A 224 -24.20 -1.89 11.80
CA GLU A 224 -24.31 -2.02 10.34
C GLU A 224 -23.56 -0.89 9.63
N ASP A 225 -23.73 0.35 10.09
CA ASP A 225 -23.07 1.53 9.54
C ASP A 225 -21.55 1.51 9.75
N ALA A 226 -21.08 0.94 10.86
CA ALA A 226 -19.66 0.83 11.18
C ALA A 226 -18.92 -0.09 10.20
N GLU A 227 -19.56 -1.17 9.73
CA GLU A 227 -18.96 -2.02 8.70
C GLU A 227 -19.00 -1.34 7.33
N ILE A 228 -20.12 -0.71 6.95
CA ILE A 228 -20.24 0.11 5.72
C ILE A 228 -19.13 1.15 5.69
N PHE A 229 -18.96 1.88 6.79
CA PHE A 229 -17.91 2.88 6.97
C PHE A 229 -16.53 2.28 6.78
N ARG A 230 -16.20 1.19 7.49
CA ARG A 230 -14.87 0.55 7.41
C ARG A 230 -14.52 0.15 5.98
N ARG A 231 -15.49 -0.44 5.26
CA ARG A 231 -15.29 -0.87 3.87
C ARG A 231 -15.18 0.33 2.92
N ALA A 232 -15.99 1.37 3.15
CA ALA A 232 -15.91 2.61 2.39
C ALA A 232 -14.55 3.30 2.54
N VAL A 233 -14.00 3.39 3.76
CA VAL A 233 -12.67 3.96 4.02
C VAL A 233 -11.58 3.18 3.29
N LEU A 234 -11.60 1.84 3.37
CA LEU A 234 -10.63 1.00 2.69
C LEU A 234 -10.67 1.22 1.17
N LEU A 235 -11.86 1.16 0.57
CA LEU A 235 -12.04 1.38 -0.88
C LEU A 235 -11.64 2.80 -1.30
N ALA A 236 -12.03 3.80 -0.52
CA ALA A 236 -11.69 5.20 -0.77
C ALA A 236 -10.18 5.45 -0.76
N SER A 237 -9.48 4.87 0.23
CA SER A 237 -8.02 4.99 0.33
C SER A 237 -7.31 4.35 -0.86
N PHE A 238 -7.78 3.19 -1.31
CA PHE A 238 -7.27 2.52 -2.51
C PHE A 238 -7.52 3.40 -3.74
N ASN A 239 -8.76 3.85 -3.97
CA ASN A 239 -9.09 4.65 -5.15
C ASN A 239 -8.32 5.98 -5.19
N ALA A 240 -8.12 6.62 -4.04
CA ALA A 240 -7.38 7.88 -3.93
C ALA A 240 -5.89 7.73 -4.24
N THR A 241 -5.34 6.52 -4.14
CA THR A 241 -3.90 6.23 -4.28
C THR A 241 -3.62 5.19 -5.37
N SER A 242 -4.53 5.01 -6.32
CA SER A 242 -4.37 4.13 -7.48
C SER A 242 -4.62 4.90 -8.78
N LEU A 243 -3.96 4.47 -9.85
CA LEU A 243 -4.26 4.93 -11.21
C LEU A 243 -5.35 4.05 -11.80
N GLU A 244 -6.45 4.64 -12.25
CA GLU A 244 -7.62 3.89 -12.73
C GLU A 244 -7.29 2.86 -13.82
N ALA A 245 -6.47 3.25 -14.79
CA ALA A 245 -6.01 2.38 -15.88
C ALA A 245 -5.13 1.20 -15.41
N GLU A 246 -4.55 1.27 -14.21
CA GLU A 246 -3.58 0.30 -13.69
C GLU A 246 -4.07 -0.43 -12.43
N ARG A 247 -5.35 -0.26 -12.05
CA ARG A 247 -5.90 -0.85 -10.80
C ARG A 247 -5.81 -2.37 -10.77
N SER A 248 -5.93 -3.04 -11.91
CA SER A 248 -5.77 -4.49 -12.01
C SER A 248 -4.32 -4.95 -11.81
N ASN A 249 -3.35 -4.07 -12.07
CA ASN A 249 -1.91 -4.33 -11.92
C ASN A 249 -1.36 -3.84 -10.56
N ASP A 250 -2.19 -3.23 -9.73
CA ASP A 250 -1.81 -2.74 -8.40
C ASP A 250 -1.47 -3.91 -7.46
N LEU A 251 -0.36 -3.81 -6.73
CA LEU A 251 0.08 -4.84 -5.78
C LEU A 251 -0.98 -5.17 -4.71
N ARG A 252 -1.82 -4.20 -4.33
CA ARG A 252 -2.93 -4.43 -3.38
C ARG A 252 -4.01 -5.29 -3.98
N THR A 253 -4.30 -5.14 -5.26
CA THR A 253 -5.26 -6.00 -6.00
C THR A 253 -4.73 -7.43 -6.09
N PHE A 254 -3.45 -7.61 -6.43
CA PHE A 254 -2.83 -8.95 -6.42
C PHE A 254 -2.87 -9.58 -5.03
N THR A 255 -2.51 -8.82 -3.99
CA THR A 255 -2.53 -9.32 -2.61
C THR A 255 -3.94 -9.71 -2.17
N ALA A 256 -4.96 -8.91 -2.52
CA ALA A 256 -6.37 -9.21 -2.24
C ALA A 256 -6.83 -10.51 -2.92
N CYS A 257 -6.48 -10.71 -4.18
CA CYS A 257 -6.75 -11.95 -4.92
C CYS A 257 -6.10 -13.15 -4.22
N LEU A 258 -4.82 -13.06 -3.89
CA LEU A 258 -4.09 -14.15 -3.22
C LEU A 258 -4.64 -14.45 -1.81
N GLN A 259 -5.12 -13.44 -1.09
CA GLN A 259 -5.61 -13.60 0.28
C GLN A 259 -7.03 -14.17 0.34
N THR A 260 -7.89 -13.82 -0.62
CA THR A 260 -9.34 -14.10 -0.54
C THR A 260 -9.89 -15.03 -1.62
N GLY A 261 -9.10 -15.26 -2.67
CA GLY A 261 -9.51 -15.93 -3.90
C GLY A 261 -10.40 -15.07 -4.81
N ILE A 262 -10.64 -13.80 -4.50
CA ILE A 262 -11.41 -12.88 -5.37
C ILE A 262 -10.46 -12.31 -6.41
N CYS A 263 -10.44 -12.91 -7.60
CA CYS A 263 -9.44 -12.67 -8.64
C CYS A 263 -10.06 -12.15 -9.94
N ASP A 264 -11.02 -11.22 -9.83
CA ASP A 264 -11.69 -10.56 -10.96
C ASP A 264 -11.00 -9.27 -11.42
N GLY A 265 -9.84 -8.95 -10.83
CA GLY A 265 -9.07 -7.73 -11.14
C GLY A 265 -9.62 -6.46 -10.47
N SER A 266 -10.63 -6.57 -9.60
CA SER A 266 -11.25 -5.44 -8.91
C SER A 266 -10.97 -5.46 -7.42
N PHE A 267 -10.27 -4.43 -6.92
CA PHE A 267 -10.14 -4.23 -5.48
C PHE A 267 -11.48 -3.95 -4.80
N GLU A 268 -12.45 -3.39 -5.52
CA GLU A 268 -13.81 -3.17 -5.00
C GLU A 268 -14.49 -4.48 -4.62
N SER A 269 -14.39 -5.51 -5.47
CA SER A 269 -14.96 -6.82 -5.21
C SER A 269 -14.40 -7.45 -3.93
N TYR A 270 -13.12 -7.21 -3.63
CA TYR A 270 -12.51 -7.57 -2.37
C TYR A 270 -13.02 -6.69 -1.21
N ALA A 271 -12.94 -5.37 -1.35
CA ALA A 271 -13.30 -4.44 -0.28
C ALA A 271 -14.74 -4.63 0.19
N LEU A 272 -15.66 -4.92 -0.75
CA LEU A 272 -17.10 -5.07 -0.53
C LEU A 272 -17.57 -6.53 -0.53
N SER A 273 -16.65 -7.51 -0.39
CA SER A 273 -16.95 -8.94 -0.54
C SER A 273 -17.99 -9.51 0.43
N LYS A 274 -18.36 -8.75 1.47
CA LYS A 274 -19.38 -9.15 2.45
C LYS A 274 -20.81 -9.00 1.91
N TRP A 275 -21.00 -8.14 0.91
CA TRP A 275 -22.32 -7.83 0.38
C TRP A 275 -22.39 -8.19 -1.11
N PRO A 276 -23.47 -8.87 -1.55
CA PRO A 276 -23.72 -9.12 -2.96
C PRO A 276 -23.75 -7.82 -3.79
N GLU A 277 -23.48 -7.95 -5.07
CA GLU A 277 -23.68 -6.87 -6.03
C GLU A 277 -25.16 -6.43 -6.04
N GLY A 278 -25.41 -5.12 -6.09
CA GLY A 278 -26.75 -4.53 -6.03
C GLY A 278 -27.41 -4.52 -4.64
N SER A 279 -26.73 -4.95 -3.57
CA SER A 279 -27.29 -4.82 -2.22
C SER A 279 -27.29 -3.35 -1.74
N PRO A 280 -28.29 -2.93 -0.95
CA PRO A 280 -28.32 -1.57 -0.40
C PRO A 280 -27.07 -1.19 0.42
N GLN A 281 -26.48 -2.14 1.16
CA GLN A 281 -25.26 -1.90 1.92
C GLN A 281 -24.05 -1.66 1.01
N ARG A 282 -23.95 -2.41 -0.10
CA ARG A 282 -22.89 -2.22 -1.08
C ARG A 282 -23.00 -0.85 -1.74
N GLU A 283 -24.20 -0.45 -2.13
CA GLU A 283 -24.47 0.87 -2.73
C GLU A 283 -24.13 2.00 -1.76
N LYS A 284 -24.56 1.90 -0.50
CA LYS A 284 -24.20 2.86 0.56
C LYS A 284 -22.68 2.97 0.72
N ALA A 285 -21.97 1.84 0.77
CA ALA A 285 -20.52 1.82 0.89
C ALA A 285 -19.83 2.48 -0.32
N LEU A 286 -20.32 2.25 -1.53
CA LEU A 286 -19.81 2.87 -2.77
C LEU A 286 -20.03 4.39 -2.81
N VAL A 287 -21.21 4.85 -2.42
CA VAL A 287 -21.51 6.29 -2.34
C VAL A 287 -20.62 6.96 -1.29
N LEU A 288 -20.51 6.35 -0.11
CA LEU A 288 -19.66 6.86 0.96
C LEU A 288 -18.17 6.85 0.57
N SER A 289 -17.69 5.80 -0.11
CA SER A 289 -16.29 5.70 -0.51
C SER A 289 -15.91 6.80 -1.51
N LYS A 290 -16.81 7.19 -2.42
CA LYS A 290 -16.55 8.31 -3.35
C LYS A 290 -16.36 9.64 -2.62
N ARG A 291 -17.13 9.91 -1.57
CA ARG A 291 -16.96 11.12 -0.73
C ARG A 291 -15.64 11.08 0.03
N MET A 292 -15.31 9.95 0.62
CA MET A 292 -14.06 9.74 1.35
C MET A 292 -12.83 9.79 0.43
N GLU A 293 -12.95 9.33 -0.81
CA GLU A 293 -11.87 9.39 -1.81
C GLU A 293 -11.45 10.83 -2.06
N ALA A 294 -12.41 11.74 -2.22
CA ALA A 294 -12.12 13.17 -2.38
C ALA A 294 -11.39 13.75 -1.15
N ALA A 295 -11.77 13.34 0.06
CA ALA A 295 -11.08 13.74 1.30
C ALA A 295 -9.65 13.20 1.37
N PHE A 296 -9.42 11.95 0.96
CA PHE A 296 -8.06 11.39 0.88
C PHE A 296 -7.20 12.08 -0.18
N ARG A 297 -7.72 12.30 -1.39
CA ARG A 297 -7.00 12.99 -2.48
C ARG A 297 -6.61 14.42 -2.09
N SER A 298 -7.46 15.10 -1.35
CA SER A 298 -7.20 16.46 -0.85
C SER A 298 -6.46 16.51 0.49
N ASN A 299 -6.10 15.36 1.08
CA ASN A 299 -5.50 15.26 2.41
C ASN A 299 -6.28 16.05 3.48
N SER A 300 -7.61 16.05 3.38
CA SER A 300 -8.50 16.83 4.25
C SER A 300 -8.64 16.20 5.64
N VAL A 301 -7.83 16.66 6.60
CA VAL A 301 -7.91 16.21 8.00
C VAL A 301 -9.23 16.59 8.65
N SER A 302 -9.76 17.79 8.34
CA SER A 302 -11.01 18.28 8.91
C SER A 302 -12.20 17.37 8.59
N ALA A 303 -12.19 16.67 7.45
CA ALA A 303 -13.21 15.67 7.11
C ALA A 303 -13.26 14.49 8.11
N TRP A 304 -12.18 14.24 8.86
CA TRP A 304 -12.10 13.13 9.83
C TRP A 304 -12.16 13.60 11.29
N THR A 305 -11.87 14.88 11.54
CA THR A 305 -11.79 15.44 12.90
C THR A 305 -12.88 16.45 13.22
N SER A 306 -13.75 16.79 12.27
CA SER A 306 -14.89 17.69 12.52
C SER A 306 -15.79 17.13 13.61
N LYS A 307 -16.14 17.98 14.57
CA LYS A 307 -17.19 17.66 15.54
C LYS A 307 -18.55 17.63 14.81
N PRO A 308 -19.51 16.80 15.26
CA PRO A 308 -20.90 16.91 14.83
C PRO A 308 -21.47 18.29 15.19
#